data_AF-A0A9P5NU85-F1
#
_entry.id   AF-A0A9P5NU85-F1
#
_cell.length_a   1.000
_cell.length_b   1.000
_cell.length_c   1.000
_cell.angle_alpha   90.00
_cell.angle_beta   90.00
_cell.angle_gamma   90.00
#
_symmetry.space_group_name_H-M   'P 1'
#
loop_
_entity.id
_entity.type
_entity.pdbx_description
1 polymer ?
#
loop_
_entity_poly.entity_id
_entity_poly.type
_entity_poly.pdbx_seq_one_letter_code
_entity_poly.pdbx_strand_id
1 'polypeptide(L)'
;GRGYPLWKPGPNNNLPSAYQRAGMSIGDVGTFTDSGGFDFLFNICLPADHPINREGGVPEGFYPVQNLRRCDIQRHAEFHPGSYLCSQDIKTSQYNGDLSRGLAFESSASEGAILTMPSGATSTELTSVLDFEDYMALHIENWYKFIIGVRSRKVENGGVRLVIGCDKSSTW
;
A
#
# COMPACT_ATOMS: atom_id res chain seq x y z
N GLY A 1 7.46 11.14 -6.99
CA GLY A 1 6.38 11.35 -6.00
C GLY A 1 6.41 10.22 -4.98
N ARG A 2 5.77 10.37 -3.81
CA ARG A 2 5.78 9.39 -2.70
C ARG A 2 4.66 8.31 -2.82
N GLY A 3 4.32 7.93 -4.05
CA GLY A 3 3.17 7.04 -4.31
C GLY A 3 1.81 7.73 -4.19
N TYR A 4 0.78 6.94 -3.88
CA TYR A 4 -0.63 7.37 -3.81
C TYR A 4 -1.15 7.24 -2.37
N PRO A 5 -1.65 8.32 -1.74
CA PRO A 5 -2.21 8.24 -0.40
C PRO A 5 -3.55 7.49 -0.41
N LEU A 6 -3.73 6.54 0.50
CA LEU A 6 -5.00 5.86 0.70
C LEU A 6 -5.80 6.53 1.82
N TRP A 7 -7.06 6.85 1.53
CA TRP A 7 -8.00 7.32 2.55
C TRP A 7 -8.40 6.20 3.51
N LYS A 8 -8.47 4.96 3.02
CA LYS A 8 -8.76 3.76 3.82
C LYS A 8 -7.62 2.74 3.63
N PRO A 9 -6.52 2.87 4.39
CA PRO A 9 -5.34 2.03 4.19
C PRO A 9 -5.50 0.59 4.73
N GLY A 10 -6.53 0.33 5.55
CA GLY A 10 -6.79 -1.00 6.11
C GLY A 10 -7.18 -2.02 5.04
N PRO A 11 -6.72 -3.29 5.14
CA PRO A 11 -7.14 -4.33 4.22
C PRO A 11 -8.62 -4.69 4.41
N ASN A 12 -9.24 -5.28 3.40
CA ASN A 12 -10.58 -5.85 3.53
C ASN A 12 -10.57 -7.02 4.53
N ASN A 13 -11.48 -6.99 5.51
CA ASN A 13 -11.59 -8.00 6.57
C ASN A 13 -11.97 -9.40 6.07
N ASN A 14 -12.39 -9.53 4.81
CA ASN A 14 -12.68 -10.81 4.17
C ASN A 14 -11.47 -11.39 3.40
N LEU A 15 -10.31 -10.74 3.43
CA LEU A 15 -9.09 -11.29 2.83
C LEU A 15 -8.46 -12.37 3.73
N PRO A 16 -7.57 -13.23 3.22
CA PRO A 16 -6.83 -14.21 4.03
C PRO A 16 -6.22 -13.56 5.28
N SER A 17 -6.33 -14.19 6.45
CA SER A 17 -5.84 -13.60 7.71
C SER A 17 -4.34 -13.30 7.67
N ALA A 18 -3.57 -14.04 6.88
CA ALA A 18 -2.15 -13.74 6.63
C ALA A 18 -1.97 -12.37 5.93
N TYR A 19 -2.80 -12.07 4.94
CA TYR A 19 -2.80 -10.78 4.26
C TYR A 19 -3.30 -9.66 5.17
N GLN A 20 -4.36 -9.88 5.97
CA GLN A 20 -4.85 -8.87 6.91
C GLN A 20 -3.78 -8.41 7.90
N ARG A 21 -2.92 -9.33 8.38
CA ARG A 21 -1.82 -9.00 9.29
C ARG A 21 -0.65 -8.30 8.61
N ALA A 22 -0.32 -8.69 7.37
CA ALA A 22 0.79 -8.11 6.63
C ALA A 22 0.45 -6.74 6.01
N GLY A 23 -0.81 -6.57 5.61
CA GLY A 23 -1.28 -5.47 4.78
C GLY A 23 -0.70 -5.50 3.37
N MET A 24 -0.96 -4.42 2.62
CA MET A 24 -0.43 -4.21 1.27
C MET A 24 1.08 -4.40 1.22
N SER A 25 1.62 -5.12 0.25
CA SER A 25 3.03 -5.45 0.14
C SER A 25 3.52 -5.34 -1.31
N ILE A 26 4.84 -5.29 -1.50
CA ILE A 26 5.45 -5.30 -2.84
C ILE A 26 4.94 -6.51 -3.62
N GLY A 27 4.56 -6.28 -4.87
CA GLY A 27 4.01 -7.28 -5.78
C GLY A 27 2.48 -7.37 -5.75
N ASP A 28 1.80 -6.67 -4.85
CA ASP A 28 0.33 -6.66 -4.86
C ASP A 28 -0.18 -5.98 -6.13
N VAL A 29 -1.12 -6.64 -6.80
CA VAL A 29 -1.89 -6.12 -7.92
C VAL A 29 -3.30 -5.85 -7.44
N GLY A 30 -3.82 -4.68 -7.81
CA GLY A 30 -5.12 -4.23 -7.35
C GLY A 30 -5.61 -3.00 -8.10
N THR A 31 -6.73 -2.45 -7.62
CA THR A 31 -7.29 -1.18 -8.09
C THR A 31 -7.58 -0.29 -6.89
N PHE A 32 -7.65 1.03 -7.11
CA PHE A 32 -8.21 1.92 -6.08
C PHE A 32 -9.73 1.85 -6.13
N THR A 33 -10.34 1.80 -4.94
CA THR A 33 -11.79 1.82 -4.79
C THR A 33 -12.29 3.26 -4.72
N ASP A 34 -13.54 3.49 -5.12
CA ASP A 34 -14.23 4.78 -4.95
C ASP A 34 -14.30 5.23 -3.48
N SER A 35 -14.20 4.26 -2.56
CA SER A 35 -14.18 4.51 -1.11
C SER A 35 -12.80 4.95 -0.57
N GLY A 36 -11.79 5.04 -1.44
CA GLY A 36 -10.44 5.49 -1.14
C GLY A 36 -9.51 4.44 -0.53
N GLY A 37 -9.89 3.16 -0.58
CA GLY A 37 -9.03 2.02 -0.23
C GLY A 37 -8.42 1.33 -1.45
N PHE A 38 -7.62 0.30 -1.19
CA PHE A 38 -7.02 -0.56 -2.23
C PHE A 38 -7.71 -1.92 -2.27
N ASP A 39 -8.25 -2.26 -3.45
CA ASP A 39 -8.87 -3.55 -3.71
C ASP A 39 -7.83 -4.54 -4.24
N PHE A 40 -7.30 -5.34 -3.32
CA PHE A 40 -6.35 -6.40 -3.62
C PHE A 40 -6.97 -7.49 -4.52
N LEU A 41 -6.17 -7.98 -5.46
CA LEU A 41 -6.53 -9.07 -6.38
C LEU A 41 -5.64 -10.30 -6.18
N PHE A 42 -4.33 -10.13 -6.35
CA PHE A 42 -3.31 -11.17 -6.22
C PHE A 42 -1.93 -10.50 -6.04
N ASN A 43 -0.92 -11.27 -5.64
CA ASN A 43 0.46 -10.82 -5.52
C ASN A 43 1.37 -11.58 -6.51
N ILE A 44 2.12 -10.84 -7.34
CA ILE A 44 2.98 -11.40 -8.39
C ILE A 44 4.24 -12.11 -7.89
N CYS A 45 4.63 -11.89 -6.63
CA CYS A 45 5.79 -12.54 -6.01
C CYS A 45 5.43 -13.87 -5.34
N LEU A 46 4.13 -14.19 -5.23
CA LEU A 46 3.64 -15.38 -4.54
C LEU A 46 3.15 -16.41 -5.56
N PRO A 47 3.40 -17.71 -5.34
CA PRO A 47 2.83 -18.78 -6.16
C PRO A 47 1.30 -18.71 -6.24
N ALA A 48 0.72 -19.26 -7.31
CA ALA A 48 -0.74 -19.30 -7.51
C ALA A 48 -1.46 -20.06 -6.38
N ASP A 49 -0.83 -21.09 -5.83
CA ASP A 49 -1.36 -21.92 -4.76
C ASP A 49 -1.07 -21.35 -3.36
N HIS A 50 -0.34 -20.24 -3.24
CA HIS A 50 -0.09 -19.58 -1.97
C HIS A 50 -1.41 -19.09 -1.34
N PRO A 51 -1.63 -19.19 -0.01
CA PRO A 51 -2.90 -18.83 0.62
C PRO A 51 -3.43 -17.43 0.28
N ILE A 52 -2.52 -16.46 0.08
CA ILE A 52 -2.87 -15.09 -0.32
C ILE A 52 -3.48 -15.02 -1.73
N ASN A 53 -2.97 -15.81 -2.69
CA ASN A 53 -3.45 -15.82 -4.07
C ASN A 53 -4.58 -16.82 -4.29
N ARG A 54 -4.56 -17.95 -3.57
CA ARG A 54 -5.47 -19.08 -3.79
C ARG A 54 -6.93 -18.71 -3.65
N GLU A 55 -7.28 -17.88 -2.66
CA GLU A 55 -8.67 -17.50 -2.39
C GLU A 55 -9.25 -16.59 -3.49
N GLY A 56 -8.43 -15.68 -4.01
CA GLY A 56 -8.81 -14.76 -5.08
C GLY A 56 -8.68 -15.36 -6.49
N GLY A 57 -7.86 -16.40 -6.64
CA GLY A 57 -7.36 -16.87 -7.91
C GLY A 57 -6.29 -15.94 -8.50
N VAL A 58 -5.74 -16.34 -9.64
CA VAL A 58 -4.77 -15.56 -10.41
C VAL A 58 -5.18 -15.53 -11.89
N PRO A 59 -4.68 -14.57 -12.69
CA PRO A 59 -4.91 -14.53 -14.13
C PRO A 59 -4.40 -15.79 -14.86
N GLU A 60 -4.96 -16.04 -16.05
CA GLU A 60 -4.47 -17.11 -16.93
C GLU A 60 -3.02 -16.84 -17.34
N GLY A 61 -2.21 -17.91 -17.38
CA GLY A 61 -0.78 -17.83 -17.73
C GLY A 61 0.10 -17.23 -16.62
N PHE A 62 -0.45 -16.99 -15.43
CA PHE A 62 0.31 -16.46 -14.30
C PHE A 62 1.46 -17.38 -13.87
N TYR A 63 2.63 -16.79 -13.66
CA TYR A 63 3.76 -17.41 -12.98
C TYR A 63 4.42 -16.40 -12.05
N PRO A 64 4.80 -16.77 -10.82
CA PRO A 64 5.37 -15.80 -9.90
C PRO A 64 6.69 -15.22 -10.46
N VAL A 65 6.91 -13.93 -10.24
CA VAL A 65 8.18 -13.26 -10.54
C VAL A 65 9.28 -13.99 -9.79
N GLN A 66 10.21 -14.55 -10.57
CA GLN A 66 11.37 -15.24 -10.04
C GLN A 66 12.45 -14.21 -9.67
N ASN A 67 13.32 -14.58 -8.74
CA ASN A 67 14.55 -13.84 -8.43
C ASN A 67 14.39 -12.48 -7.74
N LEU A 68 13.26 -12.16 -7.11
CA LEU A 68 13.21 -11.02 -6.20
C LEU A 68 14.12 -11.31 -5.00
N ARG A 69 15.31 -10.71 -4.96
CA ARG A 69 16.25 -10.91 -3.86
C ARG A 69 15.89 -9.96 -2.73
N ARG A 70 16.19 -10.38 -1.50
CA ARG A 70 16.01 -9.50 -0.33
C ARG A 70 16.80 -8.20 -0.45
N CYS A 71 17.94 -8.20 -1.14
CA CYS A 71 18.73 -6.98 -1.37
C CYS A 71 18.10 -6.01 -2.36
N ASP A 72 17.12 -6.45 -3.16
CA ASP A 72 16.38 -5.58 -4.08
C ASP A 72 15.22 -4.87 -3.37
N ILE A 73 14.99 -5.19 -2.08
CA ILE A 73 13.99 -4.54 -1.23
C ILE A 73 14.72 -3.71 -0.18
N GLN A 74 14.65 -2.39 -0.31
CA GLN A 74 15.14 -1.47 0.70
C GLN A 74 14.06 -1.27 1.77
N ARG A 75 14.48 -1.29 3.03
CA ARG A 75 13.61 -1.00 4.16
C ARG A 75 14.30 -0.04 5.12
N HIS A 76 13.65 1.07 5.42
CA HIS A 76 14.18 2.08 6.34
C HIS A 76 13.06 2.73 7.16
N ALA A 77 13.41 3.24 8.34
CA ALA A 77 12.50 4.08 9.10
C ALA A 77 12.35 5.42 8.36
N GLU A 78 11.17 5.70 7.82
CA GLU A 78 10.86 6.97 7.15
C GLU A 78 10.44 8.02 8.18
N PHE A 79 9.69 7.60 9.18
CA PHE A 79 9.22 8.45 10.27
C PHE A 79 9.55 7.81 11.61
N HIS A 80 10.11 8.59 12.54
CA HIS A 80 10.41 8.13 13.88
C HIS A 80 9.16 8.16 14.77
N PRO A 81 9.15 7.44 15.90
CA PRO A 81 8.06 7.54 16.87
C PRO A 81 7.77 9.00 17.27
N GLY A 82 6.49 9.38 17.24
CA GLY A 82 6.03 10.74 17.54
C GLY A 82 6.10 11.72 16.35
N SER A 83 6.49 11.26 15.16
CA SER A 83 6.41 12.07 13.94
C SER A 83 4.96 12.38 13.55
N TYR A 84 4.79 13.44 12.77
CA TYR A 84 3.50 13.84 12.20
C TYR A 84 3.70 14.47 10.82
N LEU A 85 2.66 14.42 10.01
CA LEU A 85 2.51 15.20 8.78
C LEU A 85 1.30 16.12 8.95
N CYS A 86 1.38 17.35 8.49
CA CYS A 86 0.28 18.28 8.52
C CYS A 86 0.28 19.20 7.31
N SER A 87 -0.89 19.74 6.96
CA SER A 87 -1.00 20.80 5.95
C SER A 87 -0.12 22.00 6.32
N GLN A 88 0.32 22.74 5.30
CA GLN A 88 1.27 23.86 5.46
C GLN A 88 0.78 24.96 6.42
N ASP A 89 -0.53 25.18 6.47
CA ASP A 89 -1.17 26.20 7.31
C ASP A 89 -1.41 25.77 8.77
N ILE A 90 -1.00 24.54 9.13
CA ILE A 90 -1.13 24.01 10.48
C ILE A 90 0.13 24.32 11.29
N LYS A 91 -0.02 25.16 12.31
CA LYS A 91 1.00 25.41 13.32
C LYS A 91 1.03 24.26 14.30
N THR A 92 2.25 23.87 14.69
CA THR A 92 2.47 22.75 15.60
C THR A 92 3.29 23.19 16.80
N SER A 93 2.87 22.76 17.99
CA SER A 93 3.61 22.98 19.23
C SER A 93 3.65 21.69 20.05
N GLN A 94 4.74 21.50 20.78
CA GLN A 94 4.89 20.38 21.71
C GLN A 94 4.57 20.87 23.11
N TYR A 95 3.68 20.16 23.80
CA TYR A 95 3.43 20.38 25.21
C TYR A 95 4.19 19.34 26.02
N ASN A 96 5.08 19.80 26.90
CA ASN A 96 5.79 18.98 27.88
C ASN A 96 5.21 19.28 29.27
N GLY A 97 4.20 18.53 29.69
CA GLY A 97 3.71 18.53 31.07
C GLY A 97 4.38 17.42 31.89
N ASP A 98 4.38 17.55 33.21
CA ASP A 98 5.04 16.62 34.15
C ASP A 98 4.60 15.15 34.02
N LEU A 99 3.46 14.87 33.36
CA LEU A 99 2.88 13.54 33.19
C LEU A 99 2.52 13.16 31.73
N SER A 100 2.69 14.07 30.76
CA SER A 100 2.38 13.76 29.35
C SER A 100 3.16 14.63 28.36
N ARG A 101 3.63 13.98 27.29
CA ARG A 101 4.11 14.63 26.07
C ARG A 101 3.00 14.59 25.04
N GLY A 102 2.54 15.75 24.59
CA GLY A 102 1.45 15.88 23.63
C GLY A 102 1.81 16.78 22.45
N LEU A 103 1.17 16.54 21.31
CA LEU A 103 1.21 17.43 20.14
C LEU A 103 -0.04 18.29 20.13
N ALA A 104 0.13 19.59 19.97
CA ALA A 104 -0.96 20.54 19.74
C ALA A 104 -0.86 21.10 18.33
N PHE A 105 -1.99 21.10 17.63
CA PHE A 105 -2.13 21.56 16.26
C PHE A 105 -3.13 22.71 16.21
N GLU A 106 -2.77 23.80 15.55
CA GLU A 106 -3.62 24.97 15.37
C GLU A 106 -3.66 25.33 13.89
N SER A 107 -4.86 25.47 13.32
CA SER A 107 -5.06 25.86 11.93
C SER A 107 -5.80 27.19 11.86
N SER A 108 -5.33 28.10 11.00
CA SER A 108 -6.08 29.29 10.60
C SER A 108 -6.85 29.11 9.29
N ALA A 109 -6.71 27.96 8.62
CA ALA A 109 -7.36 27.65 7.35
C ALA A 109 -8.70 26.92 7.57
N SER A 110 -9.61 27.04 6.61
CA SER A 110 -10.91 26.34 6.62
C SER A 110 -10.80 24.83 6.37
N GLU A 111 -9.68 24.38 5.82
CA GLU A 111 -9.40 22.97 5.54
C GLU A 111 -7.94 22.62 5.84
N GLY A 112 -7.70 21.36 6.16
CA GLY A 112 -6.37 20.85 6.45
C GLY A 112 -6.42 19.38 6.87
N ALA A 113 -5.27 18.73 6.85
CA ALA A 113 -5.12 17.35 7.28
C ALA A 113 -3.95 17.22 8.25
N ILE A 114 -4.09 16.32 9.22
CA ILE A 114 -3.05 15.93 10.17
C ILE A 114 -3.00 14.41 10.17
N LEU A 115 -1.79 13.86 10.06
CA LEU A 115 -1.51 12.45 10.25
C LEU A 115 -0.44 12.34 11.34
N THR A 116 -0.81 11.80 12.50
CA THR A 116 0.14 11.52 13.58
C THR A 116 0.63 10.09 13.47
N MET A 117 1.91 9.84 13.75
CA MET A 117 2.49 8.50 13.73
C MET A 117 3.17 8.22 15.07
N PRO A 118 2.42 7.87 16.13
CA PRO A 118 2.98 7.63 17.46
C PRO A 118 4.11 6.60 17.47
N SER A 119 3.97 5.52 16.70
CA SER A 119 5.00 4.48 16.55
C SER A 119 5.96 4.72 15.37
N GLY A 120 5.85 5.86 14.68
CA GLY A 120 6.59 6.15 13.45
C GLY A 120 6.04 5.36 12.26
N ALA A 121 6.81 5.33 11.17
CA ALA A 121 6.47 4.53 10.00
C ALA A 121 7.74 3.98 9.33
N THR A 122 7.58 2.83 8.71
CA THR A 122 8.63 2.16 7.94
C THR A 122 8.29 2.22 6.46
N SER A 123 9.24 2.66 5.65
CA SER A 123 9.16 2.56 4.21
C SER A 123 9.77 1.25 3.73
N THR A 124 9.16 0.67 2.70
CA THR A 124 9.69 -0.47 1.97
C THR A 124 9.61 -0.17 0.49
N GLU A 125 10.73 -0.24 -0.23
CA GLU A 125 10.84 0.14 -1.64
C GLU A 125 11.56 -0.94 -2.44
N LEU A 126 11.04 -1.23 -3.63
CA LEU A 126 11.71 -2.07 -4.62
C LEU A 126 12.72 -1.22 -5.39
N THR A 127 14.00 -1.63 -5.38
CA THR A 127 15.05 -0.94 -6.12
C THR A 127 15.14 -1.43 -7.57
N SER A 128 14.86 -2.71 -7.82
CA SER A 128 14.83 -3.31 -9.17
C SER A 128 13.43 -3.23 -9.77
N VAL A 129 13.01 -2.04 -10.18
CA VAL A 129 11.64 -1.79 -10.66
C VAL A 129 11.39 -2.36 -12.07
N LEU A 130 12.43 -2.43 -12.91
CA LEU A 130 12.31 -2.82 -14.32
C LEU A 130 11.72 -4.22 -14.49
N ASP A 131 12.13 -5.19 -13.65
CA ASP A 131 11.60 -6.56 -13.72
C ASP A 131 10.08 -6.61 -13.47
N PHE A 132 9.57 -5.71 -12.62
CA PHE A 132 8.15 -5.61 -12.30
C PHE A 132 7.38 -4.90 -13.41
N GLU A 133 7.99 -3.87 -14.02
CA GLU A 133 7.41 -3.16 -15.16
C GLU A 133 7.32 -4.07 -16.39
N ASP A 134 8.38 -4.80 -16.71
CA ASP A 134 8.40 -5.76 -17.82
C ASP A 134 7.39 -6.90 -17.59
N TYR A 135 7.32 -7.42 -16.36
CA TYR A 135 6.32 -8.43 -16.00
C TYR A 135 4.90 -7.86 -16.13
N MET A 136 4.64 -6.65 -15.65
CA MET A 136 3.33 -6.02 -15.81
C MET A 136 3.00 -5.82 -17.29
N ALA A 137 3.91 -5.26 -18.09
CA ALA A 137 3.69 -5.02 -19.51
C ALA A 137 3.36 -6.30 -20.29
N LEU A 138 4.04 -7.41 -19.97
CA LEU A 138 3.79 -8.71 -20.58
C LEU A 138 2.41 -9.29 -20.23
N HIS A 139 1.91 -9.04 -19.01
CA HIS A 139 0.72 -9.72 -18.48
C HIS A 139 -0.53 -8.84 -18.35
N ILE A 140 -0.41 -7.52 -18.56
CA ILE A 140 -1.46 -6.56 -18.24
C ILE A 140 -2.79 -6.86 -18.94
N GLU A 141 -2.76 -7.33 -20.19
CA GLU A 141 -3.98 -7.71 -20.91
C GLU A 141 -4.72 -8.87 -20.22
N ASN A 142 -3.99 -9.87 -19.76
CA ASN A 142 -4.57 -11.01 -19.04
C ASN A 142 -5.06 -10.59 -17.66
N TRP A 143 -4.42 -9.61 -17.03
CA TRP A 143 -4.92 -9.03 -15.77
C TRP A 143 -6.26 -8.33 -15.99
N TYR A 144 -6.42 -7.54 -17.06
CA TYR A 144 -7.70 -6.93 -17.41
C TYR A 144 -8.79 -7.99 -17.69
N LYS A 145 -8.47 -9.04 -18.46
CA LYS A 145 -9.39 -10.15 -18.71
C LYS A 145 -9.80 -10.86 -17.42
N PHE A 146 -8.86 -11.08 -16.50
CA PHE A 146 -9.13 -11.68 -15.19
C PHE A 146 -10.02 -10.78 -14.33
N ILE A 147 -9.69 -9.49 -14.21
CA ILE A 147 -10.43 -8.53 -13.38
C ILE A 147 -11.88 -8.37 -13.87
N ILE A 148 -12.06 -8.20 -15.18
CA ILE A 148 -13.37 -7.95 -15.76
C ILE A 148 -14.15 -9.25 -15.93
N GLY A 149 -13.54 -10.28 -16.51
CA GLY A 149 -14.23 -11.51 -16.90
C GLY A 149 -14.37 -12.54 -15.80
N VAL A 150 -13.37 -12.68 -14.92
CA VAL A 150 -13.36 -13.70 -13.86
C VAL A 150 -13.79 -13.11 -12.52
N ARG A 151 -13.29 -11.92 -12.18
CA ARG A 151 -13.59 -11.25 -10.91
C ARG A 151 -14.84 -10.37 -10.99
N SER A 152 -15.40 -10.15 -12.18
CA SER A 152 -16.58 -9.31 -12.41
C SER A 152 -16.45 -7.90 -11.83
N ARG A 153 -15.23 -7.34 -11.86
CA ARG A 153 -14.93 -6.00 -11.34
C ARG A 153 -14.82 -5.01 -12.50
N LYS A 154 -15.39 -3.82 -12.30
CA LYS A 154 -15.20 -2.70 -13.22
C LYS A 154 -13.81 -2.11 -13.00
N VAL A 155 -13.03 -1.96 -14.07
CA VAL A 155 -11.75 -1.28 -14.05
C VAL A 155 -11.59 -0.51 -15.36
N GLU A 156 -11.12 0.73 -15.26
CA GLU A 156 -10.84 1.56 -16.43
C GLU A 156 -9.45 1.30 -16.98
N ASN A 157 -9.20 1.71 -18.23
CA ASN A 157 -7.85 1.65 -18.79
C ASN A 157 -6.91 2.52 -17.93
N GLY A 158 -5.75 1.97 -17.57
CA GLY A 158 -4.83 2.59 -16.63
C GLY A 158 -5.32 2.60 -15.17
N GLY A 159 -6.35 1.83 -14.81
CA GLY A 159 -6.86 1.69 -13.43
C GLY A 159 -6.15 0.62 -12.59
N VAL A 160 -5.48 -0.34 -13.24
CA VAL A 160 -4.71 -1.40 -12.55
C VAL A 160 -3.44 -0.82 -11.94
N ARG A 161 -3.10 -1.24 -10.73
CA ARG A 161 -1.92 -0.80 -9.98
C ARG A 161 -1.09 -2.01 -9.57
N LEU A 162 0.22 -1.87 -9.68
CA LEU A 162 1.21 -2.79 -9.14
C LEU A 162 1.97 -2.07 -8.02
N VAL A 163 2.02 -2.68 -6.83
CA VAL A 163 2.72 -2.12 -5.68
C VAL A 163 4.21 -2.43 -5.78
N ILE A 164 5.03 -1.39 -5.92
CA ILE A 164 6.50 -1.47 -5.92
C ILE A 164 7.11 -0.91 -4.62
N GLY A 165 6.29 -0.36 -3.73
CA GLY A 165 6.72 0.15 -2.44
C GLY A 165 5.54 0.61 -1.59
N CYS A 166 5.75 0.76 -0.29
CA CYS A 166 4.73 1.21 0.64
C CYS A 166 5.33 1.77 1.93
N ASP A 167 4.66 2.76 2.50
CA ASP A 167 4.91 3.27 3.85
C ASP A 167 3.86 2.70 4.80
N LYS A 168 4.31 2.12 5.92
CA LYS A 168 3.43 1.50 6.91
C LYS A 168 3.68 2.05 8.30
N SER A 169 2.60 2.38 8.98
CA SER A 169 2.59 2.62 10.42
C SER A 169 1.65 1.64 11.12
N SER A 170 2.04 1.18 12.32
CA SER A 170 1.19 0.33 13.17
C SER A 170 0.17 1.15 13.97
N THR A 171 0.36 2.47 14.08
CA THR A 171 -0.51 3.38 14.82
C THR A 171 -0.55 4.71 14.09
N TRP A 172 -1.73 5.17 13.68
CA TRP A 172 -1.92 6.41 12.94
C TRP A 172 -3.26 7.07 13.27
#